data_AF-A0A0D9NUF0-F1
#
_entry.id   AF-A0A0D9NUF0-F1
#
_cell.length_a   1.000
_cell.length_b   1.000
_cell.length_c   1.000
_cell.angle_alpha   90.00
_cell.angle_beta   90.00
_cell.angle_gamma   90.00
#
_symmetry.space_group_name_H-M   'P 1'
#
loop_
_entity.id
_entity.type
_entity.pdbx_description
1 polymer ?
#
loop_
_entity_poly.entity_id
_entity_poly.type
_entity_poly.pdbx_seq_one_letter_code
_entity_poly.pdbx_strand_id
1 'polypeptide(L)'
;QPADRVELCSLVRNITVQVSGALVRHADPATGAWWQIITLPGVGANYLESSSTALFTFALLKALRTGLLCGRTPDYRGTALRAYNYTVGRFVTDTGNGTIGFDKTVSVCSLNSSASFEYYTTRPLVPNSLLGESAFVLAALEVERLA
;
A
#
# COMPACT_ATOMS: atom_id res chain seq x y z
N GLN A 1 -10.28 -31.49 -1.94
CA GLN A 1 -11.62 -31.86 -1.43
C GLN A 1 -12.27 -30.67 -0.74
N PRO A 2 -13.58 -30.68 -0.39
CA PRO A 2 -14.23 -29.56 0.30
C PRO A 2 -13.55 -29.12 1.61
N ALA A 3 -12.96 -30.06 2.35
CA ALA A 3 -12.19 -29.78 3.57
C ALA A 3 -10.97 -28.87 3.31
N ASP A 4 -10.15 -29.20 2.31
CA ASP A 4 -8.96 -28.41 1.93
C ASP A 4 -9.31 -26.96 1.57
N ARG A 5 -10.51 -26.74 0.98
CA ARG A 5 -10.99 -25.38 0.67
C ARG A 5 -11.33 -24.59 1.92
N VAL A 6 -11.92 -25.22 2.93
CA VAL A 6 -12.25 -24.57 4.21
C VAL A 6 -10.98 -24.20 4.97
N GLU A 7 -9.98 -25.08 4.96
CA GLU A 7 -8.68 -24.82 5.57
C GLU A 7 -7.96 -23.65 4.88
N LEU A 8 -7.90 -23.67 3.54
CA LEU A 8 -7.31 -22.57 2.76
C LEU A 8 -8.00 -21.23 3.01
N CYS A 9 -9.34 -21.20 3.00
CA CYS A 9 -10.09 -19.98 3.30
C CYS A 9 -9.80 -19.44 4.70
N SER A 10 -9.69 -20.33 5.68
CA SER A 10 -9.37 -19.96 7.07
C SER A 10 -7.95 -19.41 7.18
N LEU A 11 -6.99 -20.04 6.50
CA LEU A 11 -5.60 -19.58 6.44
C LEU A 11 -5.49 -18.19 5.80
N VAL A 12 -6.12 -17.99 4.63
CA VAL A 12 -6.12 -16.70 3.93
C VAL A 12 -6.74 -15.61 4.80
N ARG A 13 -7.85 -15.89 5.48
CA ARG A 13 -8.49 -14.94 6.41
C ARG A 13 -7.55 -14.58 7.56
N ASN A 14 -6.92 -15.57 8.18
CA ASN A 14 -6.02 -15.35 9.31
C ASN A 14 -4.80 -14.50 8.93
N ILE A 15 -4.15 -14.83 7.81
CA ILE A 15 -3.04 -14.04 7.26
C ILE A 15 -3.49 -12.61 6.97
N THR A 16 -4.65 -12.45 6.32
CA THR A 16 -5.20 -11.13 5.99
C THR A 16 -5.42 -10.29 7.25
N VAL A 17 -6.02 -10.85 8.30
CA VAL A 17 -6.25 -10.15 9.59
C VAL A 17 -4.92 -9.74 10.23
N GLN A 18 -3.96 -10.66 10.32
CA GLN A 18 -2.66 -10.40 10.95
C GLN A 18 -1.87 -9.31 10.21
N VAL A 19 -1.72 -9.46 8.89
CA VAL A 19 -0.97 -8.52 8.05
C VAL A 19 -1.65 -7.16 8.02
N SER A 20 -2.97 -7.11 7.83
CA SER A 20 -3.72 -5.84 7.82
C SER A 20 -3.59 -5.10 9.15
N GLY A 21 -3.66 -5.82 10.27
CA GLY A 21 -3.44 -5.24 11.59
C GLY A 21 -2.04 -4.64 11.75
N ALA A 22 -1.01 -5.30 11.20
CA ALA A 22 0.35 -4.78 11.17
C ALA A 22 0.48 -3.55 10.26
N LEU A 23 -0.13 -3.57 9.07
CA LEU A 23 -0.14 -2.43 8.15
C LEU A 23 -0.71 -1.19 8.82
N VAL A 24 -1.84 -1.30 9.52
CA VAL A 24 -2.42 -0.14 10.23
C VAL A 24 -1.50 0.37 11.34
N ARG A 25 -0.78 -0.51 12.05
CA ARG A 25 0.18 -0.09 13.09
C ARG A 25 1.42 0.62 12.52
N HIS A 26 1.83 0.26 11.31
CA HIS A 26 3.01 0.82 10.65
C HIS A 26 2.68 1.95 9.64
N ALA A 27 1.41 2.30 9.50
CA ALA A 27 1.02 3.47 8.72
C ALA A 27 1.52 4.73 9.41
N ASP A 28 2.07 5.65 8.62
CA ASP A 28 2.45 6.97 9.12
C ASP A 28 1.22 7.69 9.69
N PRO A 29 1.24 8.16 10.95
CA PRO A 29 0.03 8.67 11.60
C PRO A 29 -0.51 9.97 10.98
N ALA A 30 0.36 10.77 10.35
CA ALA A 30 -0.04 12.04 9.74
C ALA A 30 -0.65 11.83 8.34
N THR A 31 -0.13 10.88 7.57
CA THR A 31 -0.46 10.71 6.16
C THR A 31 -1.28 9.45 5.86
N GLY A 32 -1.19 8.43 6.72
CA GLY A 32 -1.69 7.09 6.47
C GLY A 32 -0.82 6.27 5.50
N ALA A 33 0.19 6.87 4.86
CA ALA A 33 1.05 6.21 3.89
C ALA A 33 2.11 5.33 4.58
N TRP A 34 2.86 4.56 3.77
CA TRP A 34 3.90 3.66 4.28
C TRP A 34 5.28 4.04 3.76
N TRP A 35 6.26 3.86 4.64
CA TRP A 35 7.67 4.09 4.35
C TRP A 35 8.25 2.92 3.55
N GLN A 36 9.20 3.18 2.65
CA GLN A 36 9.94 2.16 1.89
C GLN A 36 10.48 1.06 2.83
N ILE A 37 11.05 1.45 3.96
CA ILE A 37 11.30 0.55 5.09
C ILE A 37 10.30 0.85 6.21
N ILE A 38 9.21 0.07 6.26
CA ILE A 38 8.05 0.31 7.14
C ILE A 38 8.35 0.31 8.66
N THR A 39 9.45 -0.33 9.07
CA THR A 39 9.84 -0.43 10.49
C THR A 39 10.79 0.67 10.95
N LEU A 40 11.29 1.51 10.02
CA LEU A 40 12.27 2.57 10.30
C LEU A 40 11.75 3.94 9.81
N PRO A 41 10.57 4.39 10.26
CA PRO A 41 9.99 5.65 9.80
C PRO A 41 10.90 6.84 10.16
N GLY A 42 11.09 7.77 9.23
CA GLY A 42 11.88 8.98 9.44
C GLY A 42 13.38 8.78 9.65
N VAL A 43 13.89 7.54 9.52
CA VAL A 43 15.32 7.26 9.62
C VAL A 43 16.01 7.60 8.30
N GLY A 44 17.09 8.40 8.35
CA GLY A 44 18.00 8.63 7.22
C GLY A 44 17.30 9.05 5.92
N ALA A 45 17.62 8.37 4.82
CA ALA A 45 17.07 8.61 3.50
C ALA A 45 15.77 7.84 3.21
N ASN A 46 15.12 7.27 4.23
CA ASN A 46 13.83 6.61 4.05
C ASN A 46 12.77 7.61 3.57
N TYR A 47 11.75 7.13 2.89
CA TYR A 47 10.71 7.98 2.30
C TYR A 47 9.38 7.23 2.25
N LEU A 48 8.28 7.98 2.16
CA LEU A 48 6.95 7.42 1.90
C LEU A 48 6.87 6.98 0.43
N GLU A 49 6.66 5.69 0.20
CA GLU A 49 6.76 5.06 -1.12
C GLU A 49 5.36 4.82 -1.70
N SER A 50 5.19 5.13 -2.99
CA SER A 50 3.85 5.26 -3.57
C SER A 50 3.20 3.93 -3.97
N SER A 51 3.97 2.96 -4.48
CA SER A 51 3.39 1.69 -4.95
C SER A 51 2.88 0.82 -3.80
N SER A 52 3.66 0.68 -2.73
CA SER A 52 3.28 -0.02 -1.50
C SER A 52 2.10 0.68 -0.83
N THR A 53 2.12 2.01 -0.74
CA THR A 53 1.01 2.77 -0.16
C THR A 53 -0.30 2.53 -0.91
N ALA A 54 -0.28 2.58 -2.24
CA ALA A 54 -1.45 2.28 -3.06
C ALA A 54 -1.88 0.80 -2.92
N LEU A 55 -0.94 -0.14 -2.93
CA LEU A 55 -1.25 -1.57 -2.84
C LEU A 55 -1.84 -1.95 -1.48
N PHE A 56 -1.33 -1.38 -0.39
CA PHE A 56 -1.86 -1.58 0.96
C PHE A 56 -3.24 -0.94 1.12
N THR A 57 -3.45 0.25 0.57
CA THR A 57 -4.77 0.89 0.48
C THR A 57 -5.77 -0.04 -0.22
N PHE A 58 -5.42 -0.52 -1.42
CA PHE A 58 -6.22 -1.50 -2.16
C PHE A 58 -6.53 -2.75 -1.34
N ALA A 59 -5.51 -3.37 -0.72
CA ALA A 59 -5.67 -4.61 0.02
C ALA A 59 -6.62 -4.45 1.23
N LEU A 60 -6.47 -3.38 2.00
CA LEU A 60 -7.32 -3.08 3.15
C LEU A 60 -8.78 -2.86 2.73
N LEU A 61 -9.02 -2.04 1.70
CA LEU A 61 -10.38 -1.76 1.23
C LEU A 61 -11.04 -2.97 0.59
N LYS A 62 -10.30 -3.71 -0.25
CA LYS A 62 -10.79 -4.95 -0.86
C LYS A 62 -11.14 -5.99 0.19
N ALA A 63 -10.30 -6.17 1.22
CA ALA A 63 -10.55 -7.14 2.27
C ALA A 63 -11.77 -6.78 3.13
N LEU A 64 -12.04 -5.49 3.33
CA LEU A 64 -13.30 -5.04 3.94
C LEU A 64 -14.50 -5.34 3.04
N ARG A 65 -14.41 -5.03 1.75
CA ARG A 65 -15.49 -5.26 0.76
C ARG A 65 -15.85 -6.74 0.63
N THR A 66 -14.85 -7.63 0.64
CA THR A 66 -15.08 -9.08 0.52
C THR A 66 -15.43 -9.76 1.84
N GLY A 67 -15.41 -9.03 2.96
CA GLY A 67 -15.67 -9.59 4.30
C GLY A 67 -14.54 -10.47 4.84
N LEU A 68 -13.33 -10.40 4.26
CA LEU A 68 -12.13 -11.02 4.83
C LEU A 68 -11.69 -10.29 6.11
N LEU A 69 -11.82 -8.97 6.13
CA LEU A 69 -11.72 -8.16 7.34
C LEU A 69 -13.13 -7.84 7.83
N CYS A 70 -13.34 -8.04 9.13
CA CYS A 70 -14.58 -7.67 9.81
C CYS A 70 -14.24 -6.89 11.08
N GLY A 71 -15.13 -5.97 11.46
CA GLY A 71 -14.95 -5.14 12.65
C GLY A 71 -14.31 -3.78 12.36
N ARG A 72 -14.19 -2.97 13.42
CA ARG A 72 -13.71 -1.58 13.34
C ARG A 72 -12.33 -1.36 13.97
N THR A 73 -11.74 -2.41 14.55
CA THR A 73 -10.49 -2.29 15.31
C THR A 73 -9.42 -3.25 14.75
N PRO A 74 -8.25 -2.72 14.37
CA PRO A 74 -7.91 -1.30 14.21
C PRO A 74 -8.72 -0.62 13.09
N ASP A 75 -8.61 0.71 12.98
CA ASP A 75 -9.31 1.52 11.97
C ASP A 75 -8.75 1.29 10.55
N TYR A 76 -9.10 0.15 9.95
CA TYR A 76 -8.66 -0.23 8.61
C TYR A 76 -9.14 0.76 7.54
N ARG A 77 -10.44 1.11 7.57
CA ARG A 77 -11.06 1.97 6.57
C ARG A 77 -10.51 3.38 6.64
N GLY A 78 -10.45 3.99 7.83
CA GLY A 78 -9.95 5.34 7.98
C GLY A 78 -8.45 5.43 7.64
N THR A 79 -7.66 4.41 8.00
CA THR A 79 -6.24 4.36 7.60
C THR A 79 -6.08 4.32 6.09
N ALA A 80 -6.81 3.42 5.40
CA ALA A 80 -6.74 3.31 3.94
C ALA A 80 -7.22 4.61 3.24
N LEU A 81 -8.28 5.25 3.72
CA LEU A 81 -8.77 6.50 3.13
C LEU A 81 -7.81 7.68 3.36
N ARG A 82 -7.15 7.76 4.52
CA ARG A 82 -6.07 8.74 4.75
C ARG A 82 -4.91 8.52 3.76
N ALA A 83 -4.47 7.28 3.63
CA ALA A 83 -3.41 6.89 2.69
C ALA A 83 -3.77 7.22 1.23
N TYR A 84 -5.02 6.97 0.83
CA TYR A 84 -5.52 7.33 -0.50
C TYR A 84 -5.52 8.83 -0.74
N ASN A 85 -6.03 9.62 0.22
CA ASN A 85 -6.03 11.08 0.11
C ASN A 85 -4.62 11.64 0.01
N TYR A 86 -3.68 11.09 0.78
CA TYR A 86 -2.27 11.44 0.65
C TYR A 86 -1.71 11.07 -0.72
N THR A 87 -2.04 9.87 -1.23
CA THR A 87 -1.65 9.40 -2.56
C THR A 87 -2.12 10.36 -3.65
N VAL A 88 -3.39 10.75 -3.64
CA VAL A 88 -3.95 11.73 -4.61
C VAL A 88 -3.25 13.09 -4.48
N GLY A 89 -2.99 13.54 -3.25
CA GLY A 89 -2.39 14.87 -3.03
C GLY A 89 -0.88 14.95 -3.27
N ARG A 90 -0.14 13.83 -3.23
CA ARG A 90 1.34 13.83 -3.22
C ARG A 90 2.00 12.91 -4.23
N PHE A 91 1.32 11.87 -4.71
CA PHE A 91 1.88 10.91 -5.66
C PHE A 91 1.28 11.08 -7.05
N VAL A 92 0.00 11.45 -7.16
CA VAL A 92 -0.59 11.84 -8.45
C VAL A 92 -0.02 13.20 -8.86
N THR A 93 0.44 13.30 -10.10
CA THR A 93 1.01 14.52 -10.67
C THR A 93 0.18 14.98 -11.86
N ASP A 94 0.13 16.29 -12.10
CA ASP A 94 -0.41 16.85 -13.34
C ASP A 94 0.71 16.87 -14.39
N THR A 95 0.53 16.14 -15.49
CA THR A 95 1.49 16.10 -16.60
C THR A 95 1.16 17.11 -17.70
N GLY A 96 0.10 17.90 -17.52
CA GLY A 96 -0.44 18.82 -18.50
C GLY A 96 -1.37 18.13 -19.51
N ASN A 97 -2.02 18.94 -20.35
CA ASN A 97 -2.88 18.48 -21.44
C ASN A 97 -4.04 17.56 -21.02
N GLY A 98 -4.51 17.68 -19.77
CA GLY A 98 -5.60 16.86 -19.23
C GLY A 98 -5.17 15.42 -18.88
N THR A 99 -3.88 15.15 -18.79
CA THR A 99 -3.33 13.87 -18.34
C THR A 99 -2.74 13.97 -16.94
N ILE A 100 -2.72 12.85 -16.22
CA ILE A 100 -2.09 12.73 -14.91
C ILE A 100 -0.95 11.71 -14.97
N GLY A 101 0.02 11.87 -14.08
CA GLY A 101 1.09 10.91 -13.83
C GLY A 101 1.07 10.38 -12.40
N PHE A 102 2.02 9.50 -12.09
CA PHE A 102 2.19 8.91 -10.76
C PHE A 102 3.68 8.84 -10.39
N ASP A 103 4.09 9.53 -9.32
CA ASP A 103 5.49 9.64 -8.89
C ASP A 103 5.77 8.84 -7.60
N LYS A 104 7.03 8.84 -7.16
CA LYS A 104 7.54 8.26 -5.90
C LYS A 104 7.49 6.74 -5.81
N THR A 105 7.37 6.07 -6.95
CA THR A 105 7.46 4.62 -7.01
C THR A 105 8.92 4.20 -7.07
N VAL A 106 9.33 3.31 -6.18
CA VAL A 106 10.69 2.76 -6.22
C VAL A 106 10.89 1.87 -7.45
N SER A 107 12.08 1.91 -8.04
CA SER A 107 12.52 0.88 -8.98
C SER A 107 12.63 -0.50 -8.32
N VAL A 108 12.85 -1.53 -9.12
CA VAL A 108 12.99 -2.89 -8.59
C VAL A 108 14.12 -2.98 -7.56
N CYS A 109 13.79 -3.56 -6.40
CA CYS A 109 14.75 -3.99 -5.38
C CYS A 109 14.97 -5.50 -5.51
N SER A 110 16.22 -5.95 -5.37
CA SER A 110 16.59 -7.37 -5.52
C SER A 110 17.42 -7.84 -4.35
N LEU A 111 17.21 -9.10 -3.96
CA LEU A 111 18.02 -9.78 -2.94
C LEU A 111 19.34 -10.34 -3.48
N ASN A 112 19.60 -10.25 -4.79
CA ASN A 112 20.92 -10.57 -5.37
C ASN A 112 21.95 -9.44 -5.16
N SER A 113 21.69 -8.55 -4.21
CA SER A 113 22.51 -7.39 -3.88
C SER A 113 22.59 -7.24 -2.36
N SER A 114 23.19 -6.17 -1.86
CA SER A 114 23.17 -5.92 -0.41
C SER A 114 21.74 -5.68 0.06
N ALA A 115 21.21 -6.55 0.92
CA ALA A 115 19.92 -6.33 1.58
C ALA A 115 20.03 -5.28 2.71
N SER A 116 20.77 -4.19 2.48
CA SER A 116 21.03 -3.15 3.48
C SER A 116 20.00 -2.03 3.41
N PHE A 117 19.88 -1.27 4.50
CA PHE A 117 19.01 -0.10 4.56
C PHE A 117 19.33 0.90 3.44
N GLU A 118 20.62 1.18 3.22
CA GLU A 118 21.11 2.11 2.20
C GLU A 118 20.70 1.62 0.81
N TYR A 119 20.83 0.32 0.53
CA TYR A 119 20.43 -0.23 -0.75
C TYR A 119 18.96 0.07 -1.07
N TYR A 120 18.05 -0.23 -0.14
CA TYR A 120 16.61 -0.04 -0.36
C TYR A 120 16.18 1.42 -0.40
N THR A 121 16.84 2.29 0.36
CA THR A 121 16.47 3.71 0.47
C THR A 121 17.12 4.60 -0.59
N THR A 122 18.16 4.11 -1.29
CA THR A 122 18.81 4.85 -2.39
C THR A 122 18.42 4.36 -3.78
N ARG A 123 17.53 3.36 -3.88
CA ARG A 123 16.99 2.93 -5.17
C ARG A 123 16.34 4.10 -5.90
N PRO A 124 16.57 4.24 -7.22
CA PRO A 124 15.91 5.28 -8.01
C PRO A 124 14.39 5.20 -7.91
N LEU A 125 13.75 6.37 -7.88
CA LEU A 125 12.32 6.51 -8.05
C LEU A 125 12.02 6.65 -9.55
N VAL A 126 10.97 5.97 -10.01
CA VAL A 126 10.59 5.90 -11.42
C VAL A 126 9.18 6.48 -11.56
N PRO A 127 9.04 7.70 -12.11
CA PRO A 127 7.75 8.27 -12.47
C PRO A 127 7.03 7.37 -13.48
N ASN A 128 5.71 7.27 -13.36
CA ASN A 128 4.83 6.46 -14.21
C ASN A 128 5.26 4.99 -14.30
N SER A 129 5.83 4.48 -13.20
CA SER A 129 6.13 3.06 -13.07
C SER A 129 4.84 2.27 -13.01
N LEU A 130 4.72 1.23 -13.85
CA LEU A 130 3.57 0.31 -13.85
C LEU A 130 3.32 -0.31 -12.46
N LEU A 131 4.36 -0.46 -11.62
CA LEU A 131 4.21 -0.97 -10.25
C LEU A 131 3.35 -0.03 -9.39
N GLY A 132 3.53 1.28 -9.54
CA GLY A 132 2.78 2.30 -8.82
C GLY A 132 1.42 2.56 -9.45
N GLU A 133 1.39 2.78 -10.76
CA GLU A 133 0.16 3.13 -11.49
C GLU A 133 -0.90 2.03 -11.38
N SER A 134 -0.51 0.76 -11.57
CA SER A 134 -1.46 -0.35 -11.46
C SER A 134 -2.01 -0.49 -10.03
N ALA A 135 -1.16 -0.32 -9.02
CA ALA A 135 -1.59 -0.32 -7.62
C ALA A 135 -2.54 0.85 -7.32
N PHE A 136 -2.27 2.05 -7.86
CA PHE A 136 -3.12 3.22 -7.70
C PHE A 136 -4.49 3.03 -8.35
N VAL A 137 -4.55 2.51 -9.58
CA VAL A 137 -5.82 2.20 -10.26
C VAL A 137 -6.65 1.21 -9.43
N LEU A 138 -6.02 0.15 -8.90
CA LEU A 138 -6.70 -0.80 -8.03
C LEU A 138 -7.22 -0.15 -6.75
N ALA A 139 -6.44 0.72 -6.11
CA ALA A 139 -6.85 1.44 -4.91
C ALA A 139 -8.03 2.40 -5.19
N ALA A 140 -7.95 3.17 -6.28
CA ALA A 140 -9.00 4.10 -6.71
C ALA A 140 -10.32 3.35 -6.95
N LEU A 141 -10.28 2.21 -7.65
CA LEU A 141 -11.46 1.39 -7.89
C LEU A 141 -12.12 0.87 -6.59
N GLU A 142 -11.33 0.54 -5.56
CA GLU A 142 -11.91 0.14 -4.26
C GLU A 142 -12.45 1.35 -3.48
N VAL A 143 -11.85 2.54 -3.61
CA VAL A 143 -12.38 3.77 -3.01
C VAL A 143 -13.70 4.18 -3.65
N GLU A 144 -13.79 4.16 -4.98
CA GLU A 144 -15.02 4.50 -5.72
C GLU A 144 -16.18 3.57 -5.38
N ARG A 145 -15.91 2.30 -5.07
CA ARG A 145 -16.95 1.35 -4.61
C ARG A 145 -17.48 1.60 -3.20
N LEU A 146 -16.84 2.48 -2.43
CA LEU A 146 -17.33 2.88 -1.10
C LEU A 146 -18.32 4.04 -1.15
N ALA A 147 -18.37 4.75 -2.29
CA ALA A 147 -19.22 5.91 -2.51
C ALA A 147 -20.69 5.51 -2.78
#